data_AF-A0A3B4H7P9-F1
#
_entry.id   AF-A0A3B4H7P9-F1
#
_cell.length_a   1.000
_cell.length_b   1.000
_cell.length_c   1.000
_cell.angle_alpha   90.00
_cell.angle_beta   90.00
_cell.angle_gamma   90.00
#
_symmetry.space_group_name_H-M   'P 1'
#
loop_
_entity.id
_entity.type
_entity.pdbx_description
1 polymer ?
#
loop_
_entity_poly.entity_id
_entity_poly.type
_entity_poly.pdbx_seq_one_letter_code
_entity_poly.pdbx_strand_id
1 'polypeptide(L)'
;FPAQTQLLDLHDNHFHYLPANSFPGSSQLVSLHLQSCKIHEIEGGALQGMKNLLYLYLSDNDLMSLDPKAFAGVPKLTYIHLERNKLAQFPGSGQWINYIKSLYLGNNNLTYIAKGALDSDSLCTLHLDSNQLTEVPTHALLETSNLQELNLSGNSVRWVGPNAFQPLSKSLKRLYMDHMGMEKLLMLPVQIWHPY
;
A
#
# COMPACT_ATOMS: atom_id res chain seq x y z
N PHE A 1 -9.30 -24.01 10.96
CA PHE A 1 -7.90 -24.20 11.42
C PHE A 1 -7.88 -24.45 12.91
N PRO A 2 -6.83 -25.08 13.48
CA PRO A 2 -6.67 -25.17 14.93
C PRO A 2 -6.84 -23.80 15.58
N ALA A 3 -7.55 -23.73 16.71
CA ALA A 3 -7.98 -22.46 17.31
C ALA A 3 -6.82 -21.53 17.72
N GLN A 4 -5.61 -22.07 17.85
CA GLN A 4 -4.41 -21.33 18.27
C GLN A 4 -3.48 -20.97 17.10
N THR A 5 -3.90 -21.22 15.86
CA THR A 5 -3.08 -20.92 14.67
C THR A 5 -2.85 -19.40 14.60
N GLN A 6 -1.58 -18.98 14.61
CA GLN A 6 -1.18 -17.57 14.50
C GLN A 6 -0.59 -17.23 13.13
N LEU A 7 -0.03 -18.21 12.44
CA LEU A 7 0.51 -18.06 11.10
C LEU A 7 -0.17 -19.06 10.20
N LEU A 8 -0.74 -18.57 9.11
CA LEU A 8 -1.30 -19.39 8.05
C LEU A 8 -0.53 -19.09 6.78
N ASP A 9 0.23 -20.10 6.35
CA ASP A 9 1.00 -20.01 5.12
C ASP A 9 0.33 -20.83 4.01
N LEU A 10 -0.07 -20.13 2.96
CA LEU A 10 -0.74 -20.68 1.79
C LEU A 10 -0.07 -20.19 0.50
N HIS A 11 1.17 -19.70 0.55
CA HIS A 11 1.88 -19.27 -0.66
C HIS A 11 1.98 -20.39 -1.71
N ASP A 12 2.15 -20.00 -2.97
CA ASP A 12 2.30 -20.92 -4.12
C ASP A 12 1.13 -21.91 -4.32
N ASN A 13 -0.10 -21.50 -3.97
CA ASN A 13 -1.32 -22.24 -4.24
C ASN A 13 -2.11 -21.65 -5.44
N HIS A 14 -3.35 -22.12 -5.66
CA HIS A 14 -4.17 -21.75 -6.81
C HIS A 14 -5.59 -21.38 -6.38
N PHE A 15 -5.74 -20.32 -5.58
CA PHE A 15 -7.06 -19.91 -5.08
C PHE A 15 -7.87 -19.15 -6.12
N HIS A 16 -7.19 -18.36 -6.96
CA HIS A 16 -7.76 -17.48 -8.00
C HIS A 16 -8.69 -16.37 -7.47
N TYR A 17 -9.50 -16.62 -6.44
CA TYR A 17 -10.50 -15.71 -5.92
C TYR A 17 -10.72 -15.98 -4.43
N LEU A 18 -10.88 -14.91 -3.65
CA LEU A 18 -11.16 -14.99 -2.21
C LEU A 18 -12.58 -14.46 -1.91
N PRO A 19 -13.57 -15.35 -1.69
CA PRO A 19 -14.91 -14.93 -1.32
C PRO A 19 -14.99 -14.35 0.10
N ALA A 20 -16.08 -13.65 0.39
CA ALA A 20 -16.40 -13.18 1.73
C ALA A 20 -16.34 -14.33 2.76
N ASN A 21 -15.79 -14.06 3.95
CA ASN A 21 -15.63 -15.04 5.04
C ASN A 21 -14.80 -16.29 4.67
N SER A 22 -13.79 -16.17 3.80
CA SER A 22 -12.90 -17.26 3.39
C SER A 22 -12.18 -17.99 4.54
N PHE A 23 -12.04 -17.35 5.71
CA PHE A 23 -11.23 -17.85 6.82
C PHE A 23 -12.00 -17.92 8.15
N PRO A 24 -13.09 -18.72 8.24
CA PRO A 24 -13.92 -18.77 9.42
C PRO A 24 -13.14 -19.25 10.65
N GLY A 25 -13.37 -18.61 11.80
CA GLY A 25 -12.77 -18.98 13.08
C GLY A 25 -11.28 -18.59 13.24
N SER A 26 -10.71 -17.83 12.31
CA SER A 26 -9.27 -17.50 12.29
C SER A 26 -8.92 -16.25 13.09
N SER A 27 -9.59 -16.02 14.22
CA SER A 27 -9.44 -14.80 15.02
C SER A 27 -8.07 -14.65 15.69
N GLN A 28 -7.33 -15.74 15.83
CA GLN A 28 -5.97 -15.77 16.39
C GLN A 28 -4.87 -15.58 15.35
N LEU A 29 -5.19 -15.56 14.04
CA LEU A 29 -4.19 -15.33 13.01
C LEU A 29 -3.59 -13.92 13.15
N VAL A 30 -2.27 -13.89 13.07
CA VAL A 30 -1.41 -12.71 13.12
C VAL A 30 -0.75 -12.48 11.75
N SER A 31 -0.39 -13.54 11.05
CA SER A 31 0.23 -13.47 9.71
C SER A 31 -0.50 -14.38 8.72
N LEU A 32 -0.84 -13.83 7.55
CA LEU A 32 -1.46 -14.55 6.45
C LEU A 32 -0.63 -14.37 5.17
N HIS A 33 -0.17 -15.49 4.62
CA HIS A 33 0.66 -15.54 3.43
C HIS A 33 -0.14 -16.15 2.27
N LEU A 34 -0.35 -15.36 1.22
CA LEU A 34 -1.13 -15.68 0.03
C LEU A 34 -0.38 -15.28 -1.25
N GLN A 35 0.95 -15.21 -1.18
CA GLN A 35 1.79 -14.89 -2.33
C GLN A 35 1.65 -15.95 -3.42
N SER A 36 1.78 -15.56 -4.68
CA SER A 36 1.82 -16.50 -5.81
C SER A 36 0.59 -17.40 -5.93
N CYS A 37 -0.58 -16.92 -5.49
CA CYS A 37 -1.83 -17.69 -5.45
C CYS A 37 -2.74 -17.50 -6.67
N LYS A 38 -2.29 -16.71 -7.66
CA LYS A 38 -3.03 -16.28 -8.86
C LYS A 38 -4.35 -15.58 -8.53
N ILE A 39 -4.44 -14.94 -7.37
CA ILE A 39 -5.66 -14.27 -6.90
C ILE A 39 -5.89 -13.05 -7.80
N HIS A 40 -7.02 -13.01 -8.50
CA HIS A 40 -7.41 -11.86 -9.31
C HIS A 40 -8.48 -10.99 -8.65
N GLU A 41 -9.16 -11.52 -7.63
CA GLU A 41 -10.22 -10.80 -6.91
C GLU A 41 -10.32 -11.23 -5.44
N ILE A 42 -10.56 -10.24 -4.57
CA ILE A 42 -10.82 -10.40 -3.13
C ILE A 42 -12.11 -9.66 -2.82
N GLU A 43 -13.14 -10.38 -2.42
CA GLU A 43 -14.41 -9.76 -2.07
C GLU A 43 -14.34 -8.94 -0.78
N GLY A 44 -15.25 -7.96 -0.68
CA GLY A 44 -15.51 -7.27 0.57
C GLY A 44 -15.82 -8.25 1.72
N GLY A 45 -15.04 -8.18 2.80
CA GLY A 45 -15.21 -9.06 3.96
C GLY A 45 -14.58 -10.46 3.81
N ALA A 46 -13.72 -10.70 2.82
CA ALA A 46 -12.96 -11.95 2.73
C ALA A 46 -12.15 -12.26 4.01
N LEU A 47 -11.63 -11.22 4.66
CA LEU A 47 -10.83 -11.32 5.90
C LEU A 47 -11.64 -11.07 7.18
N GLN A 48 -12.97 -11.06 7.08
CA GLN A 48 -13.85 -10.71 8.19
C GLN A 48 -13.58 -11.58 9.43
N GLY A 49 -13.33 -10.92 10.57
CA GLY A 49 -13.18 -11.59 11.85
C GLY A 49 -11.75 -12.00 12.23
N MET A 50 -10.74 -11.74 11.38
CA MET A 50 -9.33 -11.90 11.75
C MET A 50 -8.86 -10.75 12.64
N LYS A 51 -9.36 -10.71 13.88
CA LYS A 51 -9.20 -9.60 14.83
C LYS A 51 -7.74 -9.32 15.24
N ASN A 52 -6.85 -10.27 15.03
CA ASN A 52 -5.43 -10.17 15.38
C ASN A 52 -4.48 -10.09 14.19
N LEU A 53 -5.00 -10.04 12.96
CA LEU A 53 -4.15 -10.01 11.77
C LEU A 53 -3.33 -8.72 11.75
N LEU A 54 -2.01 -8.86 11.66
CA LEU A 54 -1.05 -7.76 11.59
C LEU A 54 -0.38 -7.69 10.22
N TYR A 55 -0.06 -8.85 9.64
CA TYR A 55 0.69 -8.98 8.40
C TYR A 55 -0.14 -9.71 7.34
N LEU A 56 -0.29 -9.07 6.18
CA LEU A 56 -0.96 -9.64 5.03
C LEU A 56 -0.03 -9.59 3.82
N TYR A 57 0.26 -10.76 3.26
CA TYR A 57 1.08 -10.87 2.06
C TYR A 57 0.24 -11.36 0.88
N LEU A 58 0.10 -10.50 -0.12
CA LEU A 58 -0.64 -10.71 -1.36
C LEU A 58 0.21 -10.42 -2.59
N SER A 59 1.54 -10.37 -2.44
CA SER A 59 2.43 -10.12 -3.57
C SER A 59 2.34 -11.23 -4.62
N ASP A 60 2.74 -10.92 -5.85
CA ASP A 60 2.83 -11.93 -6.93
C ASP A 60 1.47 -12.58 -7.24
N ASN A 61 0.41 -11.78 -7.32
CA ASN A 61 -0.93 -12.20 -7.67
C ASN A 61 -1.43 -11.45 -8.92
N ASP A 62 -2.69 -11.66 -9.31
CA ASP A 62 -3.29 -11.11 -10.52
C ASP A 62 -4.31 -10.00 -10.22
N LEU A 63 -4.23 -9.37 -9.04
CA LEU A 63 -5.21 -8.37 -8.59
C LEU A 63 -5.21 -7.14 -9.51
N MET A 64 -6.36 -6.82 -10.09
CA MET A 64 -6.54 -5.63 -10.95
C MET A 64 -7.15 -4.45 -10.19
N SER A 65 -7.89 -4.74 -9.13
CA SER A 65 -8.51 -3.78 -8.22
C SER A 65 -8.63 -4.41 -6.83
N LEU A 66 -9.01 -3.59 -5.84
CA LEU A 66 -9.40 -4.07 -4.52
C LEU A 66 -10.74 -3.45 -4.16
N ASP A 67 -11.65 -4.26 -3.63
CA ASP A 67 -12.90 -3.77 -3.05
C ASP A 67 -12.58 -2.84 -1.86
N PRO A 68 -13.28 -1.69 -1.69
CA PRO A 68 -13.08 -0.79 -0.55
C PRO A 68 -13.24 -1.47 0.82
N LYS A 69 -13.93 -2.61 0.88
CA LYS A 69 -14.17 -3.46 2.05
C LYS A 69 -13.36 -4.76 2.04
N ALA A 70 -12.41 -4.96 1.12
CA ALA A 70 -11.57 -6.16 1.07
C ALA A 70 -10.88 -6.44 2.42
N PHE A 71 -10.52 -5.38 3.14
CA PHE A 71 -9.90 -5.41 4.47
C PHE A 71 -10.88 -5.00 5.60
N ALA A 72 -12.17 -5.20 5.41
CA ALA A 72 -13.14 -5.01 6.50
C ALA A 72 -12.96 -6.10 7.58
N GLY A 73 -13.12 -5.72 8.86
CA GLY A 73 -13.10 -6.66 9.98
C GLY A 73 -11.71 -7.10 10.47
N VAL A 74 -10.64 -6.42 10.03
CA VAL A 74 -9.24 -6.65 10.45
C VAL A 74 -8.62 -5.41 11.10
N PRO A 75 -9.09 -5.00 12.30
CA PRO A 75 -8.79 -3.70 12.91
C PRO A 75 -7.32 -3.51 13.35
N LYS A 76 -6.49 -4.56 13.33
CA LYS A 76 -5.08 -4.48 13.69
C LYS A 76 -4.15 -4.57 12.48
N LEU A 77 -4.69 -4.70 11.26
CA LEU A 77 -3.88 -4.88 10.07
C LEU A 77 -2.94 -3.69 9.91
N THR A 78 -1.63 -3.97 9.90
CA THR A 78 -0.58 -2.96 10.01
C THR A 78 0.34 -2.94 8.79
N TYR A 79 0.61 -4.12 8.20
CA TYR A 79 1.53 -4.30 7.09
C TYR A 79 0.81 -5.02 5.95
N ILE A 80 0.80 -4.41 4.77
CA ILE A 80 0.21 -5.00 3.56
C ILE A 80 1.24 -4.99 2.44
N HIS A 81 1.47 -6.17 1.89
CA HIS A 81 2.30 -6.41 0.72
C HIS A 81 1.41 -6.75 -0.48
N LEU A 82 1.40 -5.89 -1.50
CA LEU A 82 0.62 -5.99 -2.74
C LEU A 82 1.52 -5.84 -3.97
N GLU A 83 2.83 -6.00 -3.81
CA GLU A 83 3.80 -5.88 -4.88
C GLU A 83 3.55 -6.89 -6.00
N ARG A 84 3.91 -6.56 -7.24
CA ARG A 84 3.79 -7.48 -8.39
C ARG A 84 2.36 -8.00 -8.57
N ASN A 85 1.41 -7.07 -8.60
CA ASN A 85 0.03 -7.28 -9.02
C ASN A 85 -0.25 -6.46 -10.29
N LYS A 86 -1.53 -6.27 -10.65
CA LYS A 86 -1.96 -5.53 -11.85
C LYS A 86 -2.86 -4.35 -11.49
N LEU A 87 -2.71 -3.80 -10.28
CA LEU A 87 -3.58 -2.73 -9.78
C LEU A 87 -3.44 -1.50 -10.66
N ALA A 88 -4.52 -1.14 -11.37
CA ALA A 88 -4.54 0.04 -12.23
C ALA A 88 -4.93 1.32 -11.47
N GLN A 89 -5.58 1.16 -10.32
CA GLN A 89 -6.03 2.25 -9.46
C GLN A 89 -5.65 1.97 -8.01
N PHE A 90 -5.30 3.03 -7.28
CA PHE A 90 -5.05 2.90 -5.85
C PHE A 90 -6.39 2.61 -5.15
N PRO A 91 -6.45 1.66 -4.21
CA PRO A 91 -7.66 1.36 -3.46
C PRO A 91 -7.92 2.43 -2.39
N GLY A 92 -8.32 3.63 -2.81
CA GLY A 92 -8.50 4.79 -1.94
C GLY A 92 -9.95 4.98 -1.53
N SER A 93 -10.22 5.08 -0.22
CA SER A 93 -11.48 5.45 0.48
C SER A 93 -11.97 4.45 1.54
N GLY A 94 -11.30 3.32 1.73
CA GLY A 94 -11.64 2.38 2.80
C GLY A 94 -11.11 2.84 4.17
N GLN A 95 -11.86 2.61 5.25
CA GLN A 95 -11.41 2.93 6.62
C GLN A 95 -10.10 2.22 7.02
N TRP A 96 -9.73 1.16 6.30
CA TRP A 96 -8.55 0.36 6.56
C TRP A 96 -7.24 1.16 6.45
N ILE A 97 -7.19 2.21 5.63
CA ILE A 97 -5.97 3.02 5.45
C ILE A 97 -5.54 3.71 6.75
N ASN A 98 -6.48 3.94 7.68
CA ASN A 98 -6.22 4.58 8.98
C ASN A 98 -5.56 3.67 10.02
N TYR A 99 -5.37 2.38 9.72
CA TYR A 99 -4.74 1.43 10.64
C TYR A 99 -3.37 0.94 10.14
N ILE A 100 -3.05 1.17 8.87
CA ILE A 100 -1.85 0.63 8.23
C ILE A 100 -0.66 1.55 8.45
N LYS A 101 0.46 0.95 8.86
CA LYS A 101 1.74 1.65 8.97
C LYS A 101 2.62 1.49 7.74
N SER A 102 2.50 0.38 7.01
CA SER A 102 3.31 0.12 5.83
C SER A 102 2.52 -0.53 4.71
N LEU A 103 2.56 0.11 3.55
CA LEU A 103 1.87 -0.32 2.35
C LEU A 103 2.87 -0.41 1.19
N TYR A 104 2.99 -1.61 0.62
CA TYR A 104 3.87 -1.88 -0.50
C TYR A 104 3.05 -2.21 -1.74
N LEU A 105 3.17 -1.36 -2.76
CA LEU A 105 2.44 -1.43 -4.03
C LEU A 105 3.40 -1.42 -5.23
N GLY A 106 4.67 -1.76 -5.00
CA GLY A 106 5.70 -1.81 -6.03
C GLY A 106 5.31 -2.74 -7.20
N ASN A 107 5.73 -2.43 -8.41
CA ASN A 107 5.44 -3.26 -9.59
C ASN A 107 3.94 -3.50 -9.81
N ASN A 108 3.15 -2.43 -9.87
CA ASN A 108 1.74 -2.45 -10.27
C ASN A 108 1.54 -1.56 -11.51
N ASN A 109 0.29 -1.28 -11.87
CA ASN A 109 -0.07 -0.50 -13.05
C ASN A 109 -0.68 0.86 -12.67
N LEU A 110 -0.33 1.41 -11.51
CA LEU A 110 -0.91 2.65 -11.02
C LEU A 110 -0.47 3.82 -11.89
N THR A 111 -1.44 4.52 -12.49
CA THR A 111 -1.18 5.74 -13.29
C THR A 111 -1.45 7.02 -12.51
N TYR A 112 -2.28 6.94 -11.46
CA TYR A 112 -2.74 8.05 -10.64
C TYR A 112 -3.20 7.55 -9.25
N ILE A 113 -3.17 8.42 -8.24
CA ILE A 113 -3.70 8.16 -6.90
C ILE A 113 -4.69 9.27 -6.57
N ALA A 114 -5.94 8.92 -6.23
CA ALA A 114 -6.98 9.90 -5.97
C ALA A 114 -6.68 10.82 -4.78
N LYS A 115 -7.17 12.06 -4.85
CA LYS A 115 -7.15 12.98 -3.71
C LYS A 115 -7.80 12.33 -2.49
N GLY A 116 -7.10 12.39 -1.36
CA GLY A 116 -7.51 11.80 -0.10
C GLY A 116 -7.48 10.27 -0.02
N ALA A 117 -7.02 9.58 -1.07
CA ALA A 117 -6.90 8.13 -1.06
C ALA A 117 -5.89 7.60 -0.04
N LEU A 118 -4.89 8.43 0.29
CA LEU A 118 -3.83 8.11 1.25
C LEU A 118 -3.99 8.85 2.58
N ASP A 119 -5.06 9.63 2.78
CA ASP A 119 -5.27 10.37 4.02
C ASP A 119 -5.28 9.39 5.21
N SER A 120 -4.22 9.44 6.01
CA SER A 120 -3.97 8.50 7.10
C SER A 120 -2.93 9.05 8.05
N ASP A 121 -3.33 9.14 9.32
CA ASP A 121 -2.42 9.46 10.42
C ASP A 121 -1.50 8.29 10.79
N SER A 122 -1.78 7.07 10.32
CA SER A 122 -1.02 5.88 10.71
C SER A 122 0.10 5.50 9.76
N LEU A 123 0.04 5.95 8.50
CA LEU A 123 0.93 5.50 7.44
C LEU A 123 2.34 6.10 7.61
N CYS A 124 3.34 5.23 7.77
CA CYS A 124 4.74 5.59 7.95
C CYS A 124 5.61 5.25 6.74
N THR A 125 5.27 4.19 6.02
CA THR A 125 6.02 3.70 4.85
C THR A 125 5.07 3.46 3.69
N LEU A 126 5.39 4.05 2.54
CA LEU A 126 4.63 3.87 1.31
C LEU A 126 5.59 3.61 0.14
N HIS A 127 5.46 2.43 -0.46
CA HIS A 127 6.21 2.05 -1.65
C HIS A 127 5.29 2.00 -2.86
N LEU A 128 5.56 2.85 -3.84
CA LEU A 128 4.83 3.01 -5.09
C LEU A 128 5.77 2.82 -6.29
N ASP A 129 6.94 2.22 -6.08
CA ASP A 129 7.96 2.07 -7.10
C ASP A 129 7.50 1.19 -8.27
N SER A 130 8.15 1.34 -9.42
CA SER A 130 7.88 0.55 -10.62
C SER A 130 6.39 0.54 -11.01
N ASN A 131 5.73 1.69 -10.90
CA ASN A 131 4.37 1.94 -11.38
C ASN A 131 4.41 2.86 -12.62
N GLN A 132 3.28 3.44 -13.00
CA GLN A 132 3.12 4.28 -14.20
C GLN A 132 2.72 5.72 -13.84
N LEU A 133 3.06 6.18 -12.63
CA LEU A 133 2.77 7.55 -12.18
C LEU A 133 3.53 8.56 -13.04
N THR A 134 2.84 9.59 -13.49
CA THR A 134 3.43 10.67 -14.32
C THR A 134 3.67 11.96 -13.55
N GLU A 135 3.16 12.03 -12.31
CA GLU A 135 3.36 13.13 -11.37
C GLU A 135 3.59 12.61 -9.95
N VAL A 136 4.20 13.43 -9.10
CA VAL A 136 4.20 13.17 -7.66
C VAL A 136 2.75 13.29 -7.16
N PRO A 137 2.20 12.30 -6.43
CA PRO A 137 0.80 12.29 -5.98
C PRO A 137 0.57 13.25 -4.79
N THR A 138 1.00 14.51 -4.93
CA THR A 138 1.02 15.56 -3.91
C THR A 138 -0.35 15.74 -3.25
N HIS A 139 -1.41 15.69 -4.06
CA HIS A 139 -2.79 15.90 -3.61
C HIS A 139 -3.37 14.68 -2.86
N ALA A 140 -2.79 13.49 -3.03
CA ALA A 140 -3.17 12.32 -2.24
C ALA A 140 -2.46 12.31 -0.88
N LEU A 141 -1.32 13.00 -0.76
CA LEU A 141 -0.45 12.99 0.42
C LEU A 141 -0.78 14.07 1.47
N LEU A 142 -1.88 14.81 1.29
CA LEU A 142 -2.20 16.00 2.09
C LEU A 142 -2.28 15.70 3.59
N GLU A 143 -2.93 14.59 3.99
CA GLU A 143 -3.12 14.21 5.40
C GLU A 143 -2.20 13.04 5.82
N THR A 144 -1.07 12.84 5.14
CA THR A 144 -0.08 11.79 5.48
C THR A 144 1.00 12.28 6.45
N SER A 145 0.55 12.86 7.57
CA SER A 145 1.41 13.61 8.52
C SER A 145 2.53 12.78 9.16
N ASN A 146 2.42 11.45 9.17
CA ASN A 146 3.42 10.55 9.77
C ASN A 146 4.26 9.77 8.75
N LEU A 147 4.13 10.06 7.45
CA LEU A 147 4.87 9.34 6.41
C LEU A 147 6.37 9.69 6.46
N GLN A 148 7.19 8.69 6.80
CA GLN A 148 8.64 8.83 6.96
C GLN A 148 9.42 8.29 5.77
N GLU A 149 8.83 7.38 5.01
CA GLU A 149 9.47 6.77 3.86
C GLU A 149 8.51 6.71 2.67
N LEU A 150 8.95 7.28 1.55
CA LEU A 150 8.25 7.26 0.29
C LEU A 150 9.19 6.75 -0.81
N ASN A 151 8.80 5.68 -1.47
CA ASN A 151 9.49 5.18 -2.66
C ASN A 151 8.64 5.42 -3.90
N LEU A 152 9.13 6.25 -4.82
CA LEU A 152 8.50 6.55 -6.11
C LEU A 152 9.33 6.04 -7.29
N SER A 153 10.46 5.37 -7.06
CA SER A 153 11.44 5.01 -8.09
C SER A 153 10.83 4.20 -9.24
N GLY A 154 11.36 4.32 -10.45
CA GLY A 154 10.87 3.57 -11.62
C GLY A 154 9.49 3.99 -12.13
N ASN A 155 8.95 5.13 -11.70
CA ASN A 155 7.77 5.76 -12.32
C ASN A 155 8.19 6.71 -13.47
N SER A 156 7.24 7.39 -14.11
CA SER A 156 7.47 8.31 -15.23
C SER A 156 7.28 9.79 -14.88
N VAL A 157 7.72 10.18 -13.68
CA VAL A 157 7.60 11.56 -13.18
C VAL A 157 8.71 12.43 -13.77
N ARG A 158 8.43 13.08 -14.91
CA ARG A 158 9.41 13.88 -15.65
C ARG A 158 9.71 15.24 -15.03
N TRP A 159 8.75 15.78 -14.28
CA TRP A 159 8.87 17.08 -13.63
C TRP A 159 8.40 17.01 -12.18
N VAL A 160 9.20 17.59 -11.30
CA VAL A 160 8.87 17.77 -9.88
C VAL A 160 8.81 19.26 -9.59
N GLY A 161 7.62 19.72 -9.23
CA GLY A 161 7.37 21.11 -8.85
C GLY A 161 7.83 21.45 -7.42
N PRO A 162 7.93 22.75 -7.10
CA PRO A 162 8.51 23.24 -5.84
C PRO A 162 7.77 22.79 -4.58
N ASN A 163 6.48 22.47 -4.70
CA ASN A 163 5.62 22.07 -3.57
C ASN A 163 5.23 20.59 -3.60
N ALA A 164 5.83 19.78 -4.49
CA ALA A 164 5.43 18.38 -4.70
C ALA A 164 5.51 17.53 -3.42
N PHE A 165 6.41 17.88 -2.51
CA PHE A 165 6.60 17.18 -1.23
C PHE A 165 6.31 18.08 -0.02
N GLN A 166 5.68 19.24 -0.22
CA GLN A 166 5.33 20.14 0.88
C GLN A 166 4.48 19.46 1.98
N PRO A 167 3.50 18.59 1.65
CA PRO A 167 2.73 17.87 2.68
C PRO A 167 3.59 17.02 3.61
N LEU A 168 4.72 16.52 3.11
CA LEU A 168 5.60 15.59 3.84
C LEU A 168 6.79 16.30 4.51
N SER A 169 6.87 17.63 4.41
CA SER A 169 8.03 18.44 4.80
C SER A 169 8.49 18.28 6.25
N LYS A 170 7.61 17.82 7.16
CA LYS A 170 7.92 17.64 8.59
C LYS A 170 8.19 16.19 8.99
N SER A 171 7.83 15.22 8.14
CA SER A 171 7.78 13.81 8.49
C SER A 171 8.73 12.96 7.66
N LEU A 172 8.94 13.31 6.39
CA LEU A 172 9.71 12.51 5.46
C LEU A 172 11.18 12.45 5.84
N LYS A 173 11.71 11.23 5.95
CA LYS A 173 13.11 10.94 6.27
C LYS A 173 13.83 10.27 5.12
N ARG A 174 13.11 9.50 4.30
CA ARG A 174 13.66 8.73 3.19
C ARG A 174 12.76 8.90 1.97
N LEU A 175 13.36 9.34 0.87
CA LEU A 175 12.70 9.53 -0.42
C LEU A 175 13.53 8.85 -1.49
N TYR A 176 12.93 7.93 -2.24
CA TYR A 176 13.54 7.27 -3.37
C TYR A 176 12.83 7.69 -4.66
N MET A 177 13.61 8.17 -5.63
CA MET A 177 13.15 8.69 -6.93
C MET A 177 14.18 8.39 -8.04
N ASP A 178 14.79 7.21 -8.00
CA ASP A 178 15.69 6.75 -9.04
C ASP A 178 14.91 6.20 -10.25
N HIS A 179 15.56 6.13 -11.42
CA HIS A 179 14.98 5.58 -12.66
C HIS A 179 13.65 6.23 -13.13
N MET A 180 13.47 7.54 -12.90
CA MET A 180 12.20 8.25 -13.19
C MET A 180 12.06 8.83 -14.60
N GLY A 181 13.17 8.90 -15.36
CA GLY A 181 13.21 9.66 -16.61
C GLY A 181 13.05 11.18 -16.39
N MET A 182 13.56 11.71 -15.27
CA MET A 182 13.37 13.12 -14.89
C MET A 182 14.14 14.07 -15.82
N GLU A 183 13.44 15.07 -16.35
CA GLU A 183 14.04 16.09 -17.25
C GLU A 183 14.33 17.40 -16.49
N LYS A 184 13.52 17.71 -15.48
CA LYS A 184 13.63 18.94 -14.69
C LYS A 184 13.24 18.70 -13.24
N LEU A 185 14.07 19.22 -12.34
CA LEU A 185 13.83 19.24 -10.90
C LEU A 185 13.87 20.70 -10.42
N LEU A 186 12.73 21.24 -10.00
CA LEU A 186 12.65 22.56 -9.38
C LEU A 186 12.27 22.38 -7.92
N MET A 187 13.26 22.18 -7.07
CA MET A 187 13.08 22.18 -5.63
C MET A 187 13.42 23.57 -5.09
N LEU A 188 12.55 24.14 -4.25
CA LEU A 188 12.94 25.29 -3.43
C LEU A 188 14.11 24.87 -2.52
N PRO A 189 15.04 25.79 -2.17
CA PRO A 189 16.30 25.45 -1.54
C PRO A 189 16.14 24.59 -0.29
N VAL A 190 16.92 23.52 -0.30
CA VAL A 190 17.20 22.48 0.69
C VAL A 190 17.35 23.02 2.12
N GLN A 191 16.26 23.31 2.83
CA GLN A 191 16.27 23.51 4.29
C GLN A 191 15.72 22.31 5.06
N ILE A 192 15.26 21.24 4.38
CA ILE A 192 14.53 20.13 5.01
C ILE A 192 15.42 18.87 5.21
N TRP A 193 16.63 18.84 4.66
CA TRP A 193 17.54 17.69 4.74
C TRP A 193 18.70 17.94 5.71
N HIS A 194 18.42 18.07 7.00
CA HIS A 194 19.46 17.88 8.03
C HIS A 194 18.98 16.78 8.98
N PRO A 195 19.64 15.60 9.00
CA PRO A 195 19.46 14.67 10.11
C PRO A 195 20.23 15.24 11.30
N TYR A 196 19.52 15.54 12.39
CA TYR A 196 20.10 15.46 13.72
C TYR A 196 19.89 14.03 14.25
#